data_AF-A0A7K3WDC1-F1
#
_entry.id   AF-A0A7K3WDC1-F1
#
_cell.length_a   1.000
_cell.length_b   1.000
_cell.length_c   1.000
_cell.angle_alpha   90.00
_cell.angle_beta   90.00
_cell.angle_gamma   90.00
#
_symmetry.space_group_name_H-M   'P 1'
#
loop_
_entity.id
_entity.type
_entity.pdbx_description
1 polymer ?
#
loop_
_entity_poly.entity_id
_entity_poly.type
_entity_poly.pdbx_seq_one_letter_code
_entity_poly.pdbx_strand_id
1 'polypeptide(L)'
;MAGQALHARARRPTGALSVDVPDLGKAVAYYQRFFGFLVRSQDEREAWLTGHGVTVRLSLAAGPEAGKQQPAAPLFVDRPAVLRRHLDDLGAHLVDVPPEAAGRGCFGVRDLYGNVLTFCPTTGLGSLRGALDDRVDRTRRAFRRRQSDRAQSGEVRRLREFLTGRGSRPPTFYVHVHGGLLHWLAATVGRLPADLDVVVIGSDLTADEQRWITTELRRPLHAVADRLDDAGALELLSAAEESDFGWVELGCLVLDPAVLHDLAMLPPDASLGCTWSFESGWGFPVAAPYLLYLSAGGLREVAALDPSATAGIHSWQRFNRQVEGRRCYSRVPSRRARRLLAGVVPTTDAHPPVPAGLPFYEATVLYQLLARAAGRQVHQVRHLSALGNARAEDVQDQYSDELVYIGALSYADPLEEFSGYFHDPSVRQLYLLAERVVLTPLSRSLPDWYQRRATLIDDALTAVGLDPEGAPALVIDHLVAVRGLTDEAAQLVVRPPVLSGHDQSPTARRSAR
;
A
#
# COMPACT_ATOMS: atom_id res chain seq x y z
N MET A 1 -52.27 -17.95 -10.01
CA MET A 1 -52.43 -16.61 -9.42
C MET A 1 -51.08 -15.94 -9.39
N ALA A 2 -50.80 -15.10 -10.39
CA ALA A 2 -49.57 -14.33 -10.50
C ALA A 2 -49.76 -13.01 -9.73
N GLY A 3 -48.97 -12.79 -8.67
CA GLY A 3 -48.93 -11.52 -7.95
C GLY A 3 -48.06 -10.52 -8.70
N GLN A 4 -48.69 -9.62 -9.46
CA GLN A 4 -48.01 -8.43 -9.98
C GLN A 4 -47.65 -7.51 -8.81
N ALA A 5 -46.36 -7.44 -8.48
CA ALA A 5 -45.83 -6.43 -7.60
C ALA A 5 -46.02 -5.06 -8.26
N LEU A 6 -46.84 -4.22 -7.63
CA LEU A 6 -47.01 -2.81 -7.97
C LEU A 6 -45.68 -2.07 -7.72
N HIS A 7 -44.84 -1.99 -8.75
CA HIS A 7 -43.76 -1.00 -8.81
C HIS A 7 -44.39 0.38 -8.90
N ALA A 8 -44.57 1.03 -7.76
CA ALA A 8 -44.87 2.45 -7.70
C ALA A 8 -43.77 3.20 -8.47
N ARG A 9 -44.12 3.81 -9.60
CA ARG A 9 -43.23 4.70 -10.36
C ARG A 9 -42.80 5.84 -9.44
N ALA A 10 -41.60 5.73 -8.87
CA ALA A 10 -40.99 6.80 -8.10
C ALA A 10 -40.93 8.06 -8.98
N ARG A 11 -41.48 9.18 -8.49
CA ARG A 11 -41.39 10.46 -9.18
C ARG A 11 -39.90 10.80 -9.37
N ARG A 12 -39.48 10.96 -10.63
CA ARG A 12 -38.11 11.32 -11.01
C ARG A 12 -37.79 12.72 -10.44
N PRO A 13 -36.79 12.85 -9.55
CA PRO A 13 -36.40 14.16 -9.03
C PRO A 13 -35.71 14.98 -10.13
N THR A 14 -36.19 16.19 -10.37
CA THR A 14 -35.53 17.20 -11.21
C THR A 14 -34.25 17.67 -10.52
N GLY A 15 -33.09 17.53 -11.18
CA GLY A 15 -31.79 18.02 -10.68
C GLY A 15 -30.86 16.96 -10.07
N ALA A 16 -31.10 15.66 -10.28
CA ALA A 16 -30.17 14.63 -9.85
C ALA A 16 -28.88 14.65 -10.69
N LEU A 17 -27.74 14.47 -10.02
CA LEU A 17 -26.46 14.28 -10.67
C LEU A 17 -26.49 12.95 -11.43
N SER A 18 -26.20 12.96 -12.74
CA SER A 18 -26.04 11.72 -13.51
C SER A 18 -24.57 11.36 -13.62
N VAL A 19 -24.23 10.11 -13.35
CA VAL A 19 -22.90 9.54 -13.49
C VAL A 19 -23.02 8.28 -14.35
N ASP A 20 -22.20 8.20 -15.40
CA ASP A 20 -22.18 7.02 -16.26
C ASP A 20 -21.13 6.03 -15.75
N VAL A 21 -21.49 4.76 -15.65
CA VAL A 21 -20.67 3.70 -15.06
C VAL A 21 -20.65 2.47 -15.96
N PRO A 22 -19.52 1.76 -16.07
CA PRO A 22 -19.42 0.57 -16.91
C PRO A 22 -20.06 -0.68 -16.26
N ASP A 23 -20.16 -0.71 -14.93
CA ASP A 23 -20.86 -1.75 -14.18
C ASP A 23 -21.71 -1.12 -13.08
N LEU A 24 -23.02 -1.21 -13.28
CA LEU A 24 -24.04 -0.59 -12.42
C LEU A 24 -24.13 -1.26 -11.04
N GLY A 25 -24.03 -2.58 -10.97
CA GLY A 25 -24.14 -3.31 -9.70
C GLY A 25 -22.98 -2.96 -8.78
N LYS A 26 -21.77 -2.99 -9.34
CA LYS A 26 -20.54 -2.60 -8.64
C LYS A 26 -20.54 -1.12 -8.26
N ALA A 27 -21.02 -0.23 -9.14
CA ALA A 27 -21.17 1.20 -8.81
C ALA A 27 -22.11 1.42 -7.62
N VAL A 28 -23.28 0.77 -7.62
CA VAL A 28 -24.25 0.85 -6.53
C VAL A 28 -23.62 0.42 -5.20
N ALA A 29 -22.97 -0.75 -5.18
CA ALA A 29 -22.31 -1.26 -3.98
C ALA A 29 -21.22 -0.30 -3.46
N TYR A 30 -20.41 0.29 -4.34
CA TYR A 30 -19.41 1.30 -3.97
C TYR A 30 -20.05 2.56 -3.36
N TYR A 31 -21.10 3.10 -3.99
CA TYR A 31 -21.77 4.31 -3.49
C TYR A 31 -22.47 4.08 -2.15
N GLN A 32 -23.02 2.88 -1.92
CA GLN A 32 -23.57 2.50 -0.62
C GLN A 32 -22.47 2.36 0.44
N ARG A 33 -21.40 1.62 0.13
CA ARG A 33 -20.30 1.33 1.07
C ARG A 33 -19.51 2.57 1.45
N PHE A 34 -19.02 3.32 0.46
CA PHE A 34 -18.09 4.42 0.69
C PHE A 34 -18.80 5.74 0.97
N PHE A 35 -19.90 6.02 0.29
CA PHE A 35 -20.59 7.30 0.45
C PHE A 35 -21.86 7.21 1.32
N GLY A 36 -22.27 6.02 1.76
CA GLY A 36 -23.48 5.86 2.58
C GLY A 36 -24.77 6.24 1.86
N PHE A 37 -24.78 6.20 0.52
CA PHE A 37 -26.01 6.39 -0.24
C PHE A 37 -26.94 5.19 -0.07
N LEU A 38 -28.24 5.41 -0.22
CA LEU A 38 -29.26 4.36 -0.18
C LEU A 38 -29.91 4.23 -1.55
N VAL A 39 -30.05 3.00 -2.05
CA VAL A 39 -30.74 2.70 -3.31
C VAL A 39 -32.23 2.98 -3.14
N ARG A 40 -32.77 3.84 -4.02
CA ARG A 40 -34.21 4.12 -4.10
C ARG A 40 -34.90 3.24 -5.12
N SER A 41 -34.26 3.05 -6.26
CA SER A 41 -34.71 2.17 -7.34
C SER A 41 -33.52 1.76 -8.19
N GLN A 42 -33.56 0.56 -8.73
CA GLN A 42 -32.55 0.02 -9.63
C GLN A 42 -33.25 -0.86 -10.66
N ASP A 43 -32.86 -0.69 -11.93
CA ASP A 43 -33.18 -1.60 -13.02
C ASP A 43 -31.90 -2.04 -13.74
N GLU A 44 -32.02 -2.66 -14.91
CA GLU A 44 -30.89 -3.18 -15.69
C GLU A 44 -29.96 -2.09 -16.25
N ARG A 45 -30.42 -0.83 -16.34
CA ARG A 45 -29.69 0.25 -17.01
C ARG A 45 -29.45 1.46 -16.12
N GLU A 46 -30.25 1.67 -15.08
CA GLU A 46 -30.10 2.81 -14.17
C GLU A 46 -30.34 2.44 -12.71
N ALA A 47 -29.65 3.16 -11.81
CA ALA A 47 -29.88 3.13 -10.38
C ALA A 47 -30.00 4.56 -9.85
N TRP A 48 -30.98 4.79 -8.98
CA TRP A 48 -31.20 6.06 -8.31
C TRP A 48 -30.85 5.90 -6.83
N LEU A 49 -29.93 6.71 -6.34
CA LEU A 49 -29.44 6.66 -4.98
C LEU A 49 -29.63 7.99 -4.27
N THR A 50 -29.97 7.96 -2.99
CA THR A 50 -30.14 9.17 -2.16
C THR A 50 -29.27 9.11 -0.92
N GLY A 51 -28.63 10.22 -0.57
CA GLY A 51 -27.77 10.36 0.59
C GLY A 51 -27.39 11.82 0.79
N HIS A 52 -27.12 12.25 2.02
CA HIS A 52 -26.64 13.61 2.33
C HIS A 52 -27.50 14.76 1.78
N GLY A 53 -28.80 14.54 1.60
CA GLY A 53 -29.72 15.53 1.04
C GLY A 53 -29.70 15.64 -0.50
N VAL A 54 -28.92 14.80 -1.20
CA VAL A 54 -28.80 14.79 -2.65
C VAL A 54 -29.26 13.47 -3.27
N THR A 55 -29.59 13.50 -4.56
CA THR A 55 -29.89 12.32 -5.37
C THR A 55 -28.86 12.19 -6.49
N VAL A 56 -28.32 10.98 -6.63
CA VAL A 56 -27.41 10.59 -7.72
C VAL A 56 -28.10 9.53 -8.57
N ARG A 57 -28.04 9.68 -9.88
CA ARG A 57 -28.42 8.68 -10.87
C ARG A 57 -27.14 8.06 -11.44
N LEU A 58 -27.00 6.76 -11.28
CA LEU A 58 -25.98 5.97 -11.96
C LEU A 58 -26.61 5.36 -13.21
N SER A 59 -25.99 5.54 -14.37
CA SER A 59 -26.48 4.99 -15.64
C SER A 59 -25.42 4.07 -16.24
N LEU A 60 -25.83 2.90 -16.71
CA LEU A 60 -24.95 1.98 -17.40
C LEU A 60 -24.53 2.61 -18.74
N ALA A 61 -23.22 2.83 -18.91
CA ALA A 61 -22.67 3.45 -20.10
C ALA A 61 -22.76 2.51 -21.30
N ALA A 62 -23.12 3.04 -22.48
CA ALA A 62 -23.35 2.24 -23.69
C ALA A 62 -22.08 1.99 -24.55
N GLY A 63 -20.87 2.16 -24.01
CA GLY A 63 -19.63 1.97 -24.78
C GLY A 63 -18.33 2.09 -23.98
N PRO A 64 -17.17 1.80 -24.60
CA PRO A 64 -15.85 1.74 -23.95
C PRO A 64 -15.31 3.11 -23.47
N GLU A 65 -16.02 4.21 -23.79
CA GLU A 65 -15.72 5.56 -23.32
C GLU A 65 -16.32 5.87 -21.93
N ALA A 66 -16.96 4.86 -21.31
CA ALA A 66 -17.44 4.91 -19.93
C ALA A 66 -16.29 5.25 -18.96
N GLY A 67 -16.44 6.30 -18.16
CA GLY A 67 -15.40 6.74 -17.21
C GLY A 67 -14.47 7.83 -17.72
N LYS A 68 -14.70 8.41 -18.91
CA LYS A 68 -14.04 9.67 -19.26
C LYS A 68 -14.44 10.75 -18.26
N GLN A 69 -13.43 11.35 -17.63
CA GLN A 69 -13.48 12.36 -16.57
C GLN A 69 -14.38 13.54 -16.93
N GLN A 70 -15.69 13.41 -16.80
CA GLN A 70 -16.57 14.57 -16.77
C GLN A 70 -16.66 15.04 -15.33
N PRO A 71 -16.26 16.29 -15.02
CA PRO A 71 -16.54 16.86 -13.71
C PRO A 71 -18.05 16.88 -13.54
N ALA A 72 -18.55 16.06 -12.63
CA ALA A 72 -19.97 15.96 -12.36
C ALA A 72 -20.44 17.28 -11.71
N ALA A 73 -21.68 17.70 -11.98
CA ALA A 73 -22.26 18.88 -11.34
C ALA A 73 -22.11 18.81 -9.80
N PRO A 74 -21.87 19.94 -9.12
CA PRO A 74 -21.58 19.94 -7.69
C PRO A 74 -22.79 19.45 -6.87
N LEU A 75 -22.52 18.52 -5.96
CA LEU A 75 -23.45 18.01 -4.95
C LEU A 75 -23.43 18.94 -3.74
N PHE A 76 -24.52 19.68 -3.54
CA PHE A 76 -24.66 20.56 -2.39
C PHE A 76 -25.10 19.77 -1.15
N VAL A 77 -24.23 19.72 -0.14
CA VAL A 77 -24.42 18.97 1.11
C VAL A 77 -24.32 19.89 2.32
N ASP A 78 -25.03 19.58 3.40
CA ASP A 78 -25.06 20.45 4.59
C ASP A 78 -23.74 20.51 5.36
N ARG A 79 -22.99 19.40 5.37
CA ARG A 79 -21.76 19.25 6.16
C ARG A 79 -20.63 18.65 5.32
N PRO A 80 -20.14 19.37 4.29
CA PRO A 80 -19.13 18.85 3.38
C PRO A 80 -17.83 18.47 4.11
N ALA A 81 -17.41 19.21 5.15
CA ALA A 81 -16.22 18.86 5.92
C ALA A 81 -16.35 17.52 6.69
N VAL A 82 -17.54 17.23 7.23
CA VAL A 82 -17.82 15.97 7.93
C VAL A 82 -17.87 14.81 6.93
N LEU A 83 -18.54 15.01 5.80
CA LEU A 83 -18.58 14.02 4.72
C LEU A 83 -17.18 13.75 4.18
N ARG A 84 -16.41 14.79 3.85
CA ARG A 84 -15.01 14.67 3.41
C ARG A 84 -14.20 13.81 4.37
N ARG A 85 -14.32 14.06 5.68
CA ARG A 85 -13.63 13.26 6.69
C ARG A 85 -14.11 11.81 6.68
N HIS A 86 -15.41 11.57 6.65
CA HIS A 86 -15.94 10.22 6.63
C HIS A 86 -15.43 9.44 5.40
N LEU A 87 -15.40 10.10 4.25
CA LEU A 87 -14.85 9.55 3.01
C LEU A 87 -13.34 9.30 3.10
N ASP A 88 -12.57 10.24 3.65
CA ASP A 88 -11.14 10.09 3.93
C ASP A 88 -10.88 8.90 4.89
N ASP A 89 -11.75 8.70 5.87
CA ASP A 89 -11.67 7.59 6.83
C ASP A 89 -11.97 6.23 6.20
N LEU A 90 -12.81 6.22 5.16
CA LEU A 90 -13.14 5.02 4.39
C LEU A 90 -12.18 4.79 3.23
N GLY A 91 -11.17 5.63 3.03
CA GLY A 91 -10.21 5.48 1.95
C GLY A 91 -10.70 5.96 0.58
N ALA A 92 -11.65 6.89 0.53
CA ALA A 92 -12.06 7.50 -0.73
C ALA A 92 -10.91 8.33 -1.35
N HIS A 93 -10.79 8.31 -2.68
CA HIS A 93 -9.77 9.05 -3.40
C HIS A 93 -10.15 10.54 -3.50
N LEU A 94 -9.65 11.35 -2.56
CA LEU A 94 -9.85 12.80 -2.60
C LEU A 94 -9.06 13.43 -3.75
N VAL A 95 -9.70 14.30 -4.53
CA VAL A 95 -9.06 15.04 -5.62
C VAL A 95 -9.23 16.54 -5.46
N ASP A 96 -8.27 17.30 -5.99
CA ASP A 96 -8.37 18.75 -6.05
C ASP A 96 -9.56 19.16 -6.95
N VAL A 97 -10.25 20.21 -6.52
CA VAL A 97 -11.31 20.85 -7.31
C VAL A 97 -10.78 22.15 -7.90
N PRO A 98 -11.38 22.66 -9.00
CA PRO A 98 -11.00 23.94 -9.56
C PRO A 98 -10.93 25.04 -8.47
N PRO A 99 -9.97 25.97 -8.52
CA PRO A 99 -9.74 26.96 -7.46
C PRO A 99 -11.00 27.76 -7.06
N GLU A 100 -11.86 28.04 -8.05
CA GLU A 100 -13.14 28.73 -7.86
C GLU A 100 -14.11 27.96 -6.94
N ALA A 101 -14.08 26.62 -6.99
CA ALA A 101 -14.86 25.74 -6.12
C ALA A 101 -14.14 25.51 -4.77
N ALA A 102 -12.82 25.38 -4.77
CA ALA A 102 -12.02 25.19 -3.56
C ALA A 102 -12.21 26.36 -2.57
N GLY A 103 -12.24 27.59 -3.07
CA GLY A 103 -12.47 28.80 -2.27
C GLY A 103 -13.83 28.86 -1.55
N ARG A 104 -14.78 28.00 -1.93
CA ARG A 104 -16.11 27.88 -1.32
C ARG A 104 -16.21 26.72 -0.32
N GLY A 105 -15.10 26.08 0.03
CA GLY A 105 -15.08 24.92 0.92
C GLY A 105 -15.61 23.64 0.26
N CYS A 106 -15.62 23.57 -1.07
CA CYS A 106 -15.91 22.35 -1.79
C CYS A 106 -14.70 21.40 -1.78
N PHE A 107 -14.95 20.11 -2.01
CA PHE A 107 -13.90 19.11 -2.21
C PHE A 107 -14.33 18.09 -3.26
N GLY A 108 -13.35 17.45 -3.91
CA GLY A 108 -13.57 16.45 -4.94
C GLY A 108 -13.30 15.05 -4.42
N VAL A 109 -14.03 14.08 -4.95
CA VAL A 109 -13.78 12.65 -4.72
C VAL A 109 -13.85 11.95 -6.06
N ARG A 110 -12.83 11.15 -6.38
CA ARG A 110 -12.84 10.24 -7.52
C ARG A 110 -13.48 8.92 -7.11
N ASP A 111 -14.46 8.46 -7.88
CA ASP A 111 -15.05 7.13 -7.69
C ASP A 111 -14.17 6.03 -8.31
N LEU A 112 -14.61 4.78 -8.20
CA LEU A 112 -13.85 3.62 -8.68
C LEU A 112 -13.69 3.54 -10.21
N TYR A 113 -14.44 4.35 -10.97
CA TYR A 113 -14.39 4.42 -12.43
C TYR A 113 -13.76 5.73 -12.93
N GLY A 114 -13.18 6.53 -12.03
CA GLY A 114 -12.53 7.78 -12.38
C GLY A 114 -13.45 9.00 -12.45
N ASN A 115 -14.75 8.85 -12.19
CA ASN A 115 -15.69 9.98 -12.15
C ASN A 115 -15.36 10.89 -10.97
N VAL A 116 -15.40 12.21 -11.17
CA VAL A 116 -15.12 13.18 -10.10
C VAL A 116 -16.42 13.77 -9.58
N LEU A 117 -16.75 13.43 -8.33
CA LEU A 117 -17.85 14.00 -7.56
C LEU A 117 -17.36 15.23 -6.79
N THR A 118 -17.95 16.39 -7.07
CA THR A 118 -17.65 17.61 -6.31
C THR A 118 -18.71 17.82 -5.24
N PHE A 119 -18.32 17.91 -3.97
CA PHE A 119 -19.22 18.20 -2.87
C PHE A 119 -19.02 19.64 -2.39
N CYS A 120 -20.10 20.42 -2.32
CA CYS A 120 -20.09 21.82 -1.92
C CYS A 120 -21.04 22.07 -0.74
N PRO A 121 -20.79 23.07 0.11
CA PRO A 121 -21.73 23.43 1.17
C PRO A 121 -23.04 23.99 0.60
N THR A 122 -24.17 23.66 1.21
CA THR A 122 -25.44 24.37 0.98
C THR A 122 -25.30 25.83 1.41
N THR A 123 -25.89 26.77 0.65
CA THR A 123 -25.89 28.20 1.01
C THR A 123 -26.90 28.45 2.14
N GLY A 124 -26.51 29.16 3.21
CA GLY A 124 -27.43 29.53 4.32
C GLY A 124 -26.84 29.34 5.72
N LEU A 125 -27.71 29.26 6.75
CA LEU A 125 -27.36 29.10 8.18
C LEU A 125 -26.44 27.89 8.49
N GLY A 126 -26.35 26.92 7.58
CA GLY A 126 -25.42 25.79 7.67
C GLY A 126 -23.94 26.20 7.72
N SER A 127 -23.56 27.33 7.09
CA SER A 127 -22.17 27.82 7.09
C SER A 127 -21.68 28.27 8.47
N LEU A 128 -22.56 28.83 9.31
CA LEU A 128 -22.24 29.25 10.68
C LEU A 128 -22.03 28.06 11.62
N ARG A 129 -22.77 26.95 11.42
CA ARG A 129 -22.55 25.70 12.16
C ARG A 129 -21.21 25.08 11.81
N GLY A 130 -20.77 25.17 10.55
CA GLY A 130 -19.47 24.70 10.10
C GLY A 130 -18.28 25.29 10.88
N ALA A 131 -18.31 26.59 11.20
CA ALA A 131 -17.22 27.24 11.94
C ALA A 131 -17.08 26.74 13.40
N LEU A 132 -18.17 26.35 14.05
CA LEU A 132 -18.17 25.75 15.38
C LEU A 132 -17.70 24.29 15.34
N ASP A 133 -18.20 23.52 14.36
CA ASP A 133 -17.77 22.15 14.11
C ASP A 133 -16.26 22.08 13.84
N ASP A 134 -15.70 23.05 13.10
CA ASP A 134 -14.27 23.15 12.83
C ASP A 134 -13.40 23.32 14.08
N ARG A 135 -13.89 24.02 15.11
CA ARG A 135 -13.17 24.18 16.39
C ARG A 135 -13.18 22.88 17.18
N VAL A 136 -14.34 22.25 17.32
CA VAL A 136 -14.48 20.94 17.98
C VAL A 136 -13.61 19.90 17.28
N ASP A 137 -13.58 19.94 15.95
CA ASP A 137 -12.79 19.04 15.13
C ASP A 137 -11.29 19.29 15.21
N ARG A 138 -10.83 20.53 15.39
CA ARG A 138 -9.42 20.81 15.68
C ARG A 138 -9.00 20.20 17.01
N THR A 139 -9.81 20.35 18.05
CA THR A 139 -9.53 19.78 19.37
C THR A 139 -9.52 18.25 19.33
N ARG A 140 -10.53 17.62 18.70
CA ARG A 140 -10.57 16.16 18.50
C ARG A 140 -9.36 15.66 17.71
N ARG A 141 -8.92 16.39 16.67
CA ARG A 141 -7.69 16.07 15.92
C ARG A 141 -6.45 16.12 16.79
N ALA A 142 -6.28 17.18 17.59
CA ALA A 142 -5.14 17.31 18.49
C ALA A 142 -5.11 16.19 19.54
N PHE A 143 -6.26 15.83 20.09
CA PHE A 143 -6.38 14.73 21.05
C PHE A 143 -6.03 13.36 20.42
N ARG A 144 -6.64 13.02 19.28
CA ARG A 144 -6.35 11.77 18.56
C ARG A 144 -4.88 11.66 18.14
N ARG A 145 -4.26 12.77 17.74
CA ARG A 145 -2.81 12.82 17.46
C ARG A 145 -2.01 12.44 18.69
N ARG A 146 -2.23 13.11 19.82
CA ARG A 146 -1.53 12.80 21.08
C ARG A 146 -1.71 11.34 21.51
N GLN A 147 -2.90 10.77 21.31
CA GLN A 147 -3.16 9.37 21.59
C GLN A 147 -2.36 8.45 20.66
N SER A 148 -2.35 8.74 19.35
CA SER A 148 -1.55 8.01 18.36
C SER A 148 -0.05 8.11 18.65
N ASP A 149 0.46 9.30 18.97
CA ASP A 149 1.87 9.53 19.29
C ASP A 149 2.30 8.75 20.54
N ARG A 150 1.43 8.67 21.56
CA ARG A 150 1.66 7.86 22.76
C ARG A 150 1.65 6.37 22.47
N ALA A 151 0.70 5.89 21.67
CA ALA A 151 0.63 4.49 21.26
C ALA A 151 1.90 4.12 20.48
N GLN A 152 2.30 4.93 19.50
CA GLN A 152 3.54 4.74 18.75
C GLN A 152 4.77 4.73 19.67
N SER A 153 4.87 5.65 20.62
CA SER A 153 5.98 5.68 21.59
C SER A 153 6.01 4.42 22.47
N GLY A 154 4.84 3.91 22.86
CA GLY A 154 4.70 2.65 23.60
C GLY A 154 5.20 1.46 22.79
N GLU A 155 4.82 1.38 21.51
CA GLU A 155 5.28 0.32 20.60
C GLU A 155 6.78 0.42 20.30
N VAL A 156 7.36 1.62 20.13
CA VAL A 156 8.81 1.80 19.96
C VAL A 156 9.56 1.21 21.16
N ARG A 157 9.08 1.46 22.38
CA ARG A 157 9.69 0.91 23.60
C ARG A 157 9.59 -0.62 23.62
N ARG A 158 8.43 -1.19 23.30
CA ARG A 158 8.23 -2.65 23.26
C ARG A 158 9.11 -3.32 22.20
N LEU A 159 9.24 -2.70 21.03
CA LEU A 159 10.14 -3.20 19.99
C LEU A 159 11.59 -3.15 20.45
N ARG A 160 12.04 -2.04 21.06
CA ARG A 160 13.39 -1.94 21.62
C ARG A 160 13.66 -3.02 22.68
N GLU A 161 12.73 -3.23 23.61
CA GLU A 161 12.83 -4.30 24.62
C GLU A 161 12.96 -5.69 23.98
N PHE A 162 12.16 -5.96 22.93
CA PHE A 162 12.24 -7.20 22.15
C PHE A 162 13.60 -7.36 21.46
N LEU A 163 14.11 -6.33 20.80
CA LEU A 163 15.39 -6.35 20.10
C LEU A 163 16.56 -6.54 21.07
N THR A 164 16.58 -5.80 22.19
CA THR A 164 17.60 -5.95 23.24
C THR A 164 17.58 -7.37 23.83
N GLY A 165 16.40 -7.93 24.10
CA GLY A 165 16.26 -9.28 24.68
C GLY A 165 16.77 -10.40 23.77
N ARG A 166 16.77 -10.18 22.44
CA ARG A 166 17.25 -11.16 21.45
C ARG A 166 18.77 -11.20 21.33
N GLY A 167 19.44 -10.10 21.65
CA GLY A 167 20.85 -9.86 21.30
C GLY A 167 21.02 -9.51 19.82
N SER A 168 22.09 -8.78 19.49
CA SER A 168 22.40 -8.37 18.12
C SER A 168 23.19 -9.45 17.39
N ARG A 169 22.80 -9.75 16.13
CA ARG A 169 23.52 -10.67 15.22
C ARG A 169 23.55 -10.07 13.80
N PRO A 170 24.35 -9.02 13.57
CA PRO A 170 24.40 -8.38 12.27
C PRO A 170 25.02 -9.31 11.22
N PRO A 171 24.57 -9.26 9.96
CA PRO A 171 23.48 -8.41 9.47
C PRO A 171 22.09 -8.98 9.80
N THR A 172 21.21 -8.14 10.37
CA THR A 172 19.81 -8.50 10.66
C THR A 172 18.91 -7.89 9.59
N PHE A 173 18.00 -8.70 9.03
CA PHE A 173 16.98 -8.24 8.08
C PHE A 173 15.59 -8.32 8.71
N TYR A 174 14.76 -7.35 8.37
CA TYR A 174 13.39 -7.23 8.86
C TYR A 174 12.39 -7.37 7.72
N VAL A 175 11.33 -8.14 7.94
CA VAL A 175 10.18 -8.25 7.05
C VAL A 175 8.94 -7.84 7.82
N HIS A 176 8.12 -6.95 7.26
CA HIS A 176 6.80 -6.66 7.80
C HIS A 176 5.71 -7.48 7.11
N VAL A 177 4.73 -7.91 7.89
CA VAL A 177 3.54 -8.63 7.42
C VAL A 177 2.35 -8.19 8.25
N HIS A 178 1.19 -8.05 7.62
CA HIS A 178 -0.08 -7.93 8.34
C HIS A 178 -0.96 -9.18 8.15
N GLY A 179 -2.00 -9.31 8.98
CA GLY A 179 -2.97 -10.40 8.88
C GLY A 179 -3.50 -10.54 7.45
N GLY A 180 -3.58 -11.77 6.93
CA GLY A 180 -3.93 -11.96 5.52
C GLY A 180 -2.81 -12.48 4.61
N LEU A 181 -1.55 -12.33 4.99
CA LEU A 181 -0.44 -12.38 4.02
C LEU A 181 0.68 -13.38 4.38
N LEU A 182 0.41 -14.42 5.16
CA LEU A 182 1.42 -15.42 5.53
C LEU A 182 2.01 -16.19 4.35
N HIS A 183 1.24 -16.44 3.28
CA HIS A 183 1.75 -17.12 2.09
C HIS A 183 2.82 -16.28 1.38
N TRP A 184 2.63 -14.96 1.32
CA TRP A 184 3.64 -14.03 0.83
C TRP A 184 4.84 -13.94 1.78
N LEU A 185 4.62 -13.93 3.09
CA LEU A 185 5.72 -13.96 4.06
C LEU A 185 6.57 -15.22 3.88
N ALA A 186 5.93 -16.37 3.73
CA ALA A 186 6.58 -17.65 3.46
C ALA A 186 7.38 -17.61 2.15
N ALA A 187 6.81 -17.05 1.09
CA ALA A 187 7.49 -16.90 -0.20
C ALA A 187 8.73 -16.00 -0.13
N THR A 188 8.63 -14.86 0.55
CA THR A 188 9.74 -13.91 0.73
C THR A 188 10.81 -14.50 1.65
N VAL A 189 10.45 -14.93 2.87
CA VAL A 189 11.42 -15.42 3.86
C VAL A 189 12.01 -16.77 3.48
N GLY A 190 11.25 -17.66 2.85
CA GLY A 190 11.70 -18.98 2.42
C GLY A 190 12.72 -18.94 1.27
N ARG A 191 12.98 -17.76 0.70
CA ARG A 191 14.05 -17.52 -0.29
C ARG A 191 15.29 -16.86 0.33
N LEU A 192 15.19 -16.38 1.57
CA LEU A 192 16.35 -15.84 2.28
C LEU A 192 17.21 -17.00 2.82
N PRO A 193 18.55 -16.82 2.93
CA PRO A 193 19.41 -17.83 3.53
C PRO A 193 18.93 -18.27 4.91
N ALA A 194 19.05 -19.57 5.19
CA ALA A 194 18.58 -20.15 6.45
C ALA A 194 19.37 -19.62 7.66
N ASP A 195 20.63 -19.28 7.46
CA ASP A 195 21.55 -18.71 8.45
C ASP A 195 21.44 -17.19 8.60
N LEU A 196 20.72 -16.51 7.69
CA LEU A 196 20.46 -15.08 7.82
C LEU A 196 19.53 -14.83 9.01
N ASP A 197 19.89 -13.82 9.82
CA ASP A 197 19.06 -13.36 10.92
C ASP A 197 17.89 -12.52 10.38
N VAL A 198 16.71 -13.14 10.31
CA VAL A 198 15.48 -12.52 9.81
C VAL A 198 14.47 -12.37 10.95
N VAL A 199 14.01 -11.14 11.19
CA VAL A 199 12.98 -10.79 12.17
C VAL A 199 11.68 -10.45 11.44
N VAL A 200 10.57 -10.99 11.91
CA VAL A 200 9.23 -10.64 11.42
C VAL A 200 8.61 -9.58 12.32
N ILE A 201 8.19 -8.46 11.73
CA ILE A 201 7.31 -7.48 12.36
C ILE A 201 5.89 -7.79 11.89
N GLY A 202 5.07 -8.36 12.76
CA GLY A 202 3.69 -8.71 12.46
C GLY A 202 2.71 -7.66 12.96
N SER A 203 1.74 -7.23 12.16
CA SER A 203 0.66 -6.35 12.59
C SER A 203 -0.71 -6.96 12.33
N ASP A 204 -1.68 -6.75 13.22
CA ASP A 204 -3.06 -7.27 13.05
C ASP A 204 -3.12 -8.79 12.74
N LEU A 205 -2.18 -9.55 13.32
CA LEU A 205 -2.10 -11.00 13.12
C LEU A 205 -3.05 -11.72 14.07
N THR A 206 -3.79 -12.68 13.55
CA THR A 206 -4.57 -13.61 14.38
C THR A 206 -3.66 -14.50 15.24
N ALA A 207 -4.20 -15.09 16.31
CA ALA A 207 -3.43 -15.98 17.17
C ALA A 207 -2.86 -17.20 16.43
N ASP A 208 -3.60 -17.73 15.45
CA ASP A 208 -3.13 -18.86 14.64
C ASP A 208 -2.04 -18.46 13.66
N GLU A 209 -2.09 -17.24 13.11
CA GLU A 209 -1.00 -16.72 12.27
C GLU A 209 0.28 -16.49 13.06
N GLN A 210 0.18 -15.90 14.27
CA GLN A 210 1.33 -15.74 15.17
C GLN A 210 1.93 -17.10 15.55
N ARG A 211 1.09 -18.11 15.83
CA ARG A 211 1.53 -19.47 16.11
C ARG A 211 2.24 -20.07 14.90
N TRP A 212 1.69 -19.92 13.70
CA TRP A 212 2.29 -20.44 12.47
C TRP A 212 3.69 -19.84 12.23
N ILE A 213 3.85 -18.52 12.37
CA ILE A 213 5.16 -17.85 12.21
C ILE A 213 6.18 -18.42 13.21
N THR A 214 5.78 -18.60 14.47
CA THR A 214 6.69 -19.04 15.53
C THR A 214 7.04 -20.53 15.44
N THR A 215 6.15 -21.38 14.91
CA THR A 215 6.31 -22.85 14.90
C THR A 215 6.79 -23.42 13.57
N GLU A 216 6.23 -22.94 12.46
CA GLU A 216 6.51 -23.42 11.10
C GLU A 216 7.59 -22.58 10.42
N LEU A 217 7.45 -21.24 10.42
CA LEU A 217 8.47 -20.36 9.83
C LEU A 217 9.71 -20.24 10.73
N ARG A 218 9.52 -20.39 12.05
CA ARG A 218 10.57 -20.37 13.09
C ARG A 218 11.44 -19.12 13.07
N ARG A 219 10.84 -17.98 12.72
CA ARG A 219 11.50 -16.67 12.78
C ARG A 219 11.03 -15.89 14.01
N PRO A 220 11.92 -15.10 14.65
CA PRO A 220 11.51 -14.23 15.74
C PRO A 220 10.44 -13.24 15.29
N LEU A 221 9.40 -13.09 16.10
CA LEU A 221 8.22 -12.29 15.80
C LEU A 221 8.04 -11.18 16.84
N HIS A 222 7.96 -9.94 16.38
CA HIS A 222 7.40 -8.83 17.14
C HIS A 222 5.98 -8.55 16.67
N ALA A 223 4.98 -8.86 17.50
CA ALA A 223 3.57 -8.68 17.17
C ALA A 223 3.02 -7.35 17.70
N VAL A 224 2.54 -6.51 16.79
CA VAL A 224 1.81 -5.27 17.03
C VAL A 224 0.32 -5.56 16.87
N ALA A 225 -0.49 -5.15 17.86
CA ALA A 225 -1.93 -5.43 17.85
C ALA A 225 -2.66 -4.64 16.76
N ASP A 226 -2.31 -3.37 16.58
CA ASP A 226 -2.92 -2.52 15.55
C ASP A 226 -2.30 -2.81 14.18
N ARG A 227 -3.11 -2.73 13.12
CA ARG A 227 -2.61 -2.78 11.74
C ARG A 227 -1.62 -1.64 11.46
N LEU A 228 -0.54 -2.00 10.75
CA LEU A 228 0.47 -1.09 10.21
C LEU A 228 0.56 -1.28 8.70
N ASP A 229 0.92 -0.20 8.00
CA ASP A 229 1.48 -0.27 6.65
C ASP A 229 3.01 -0.39 6.74
N ASP A 230 3.65 -0.75 5.62
CA ASP A 230 5.12 -0.92 5.56
C ASP A 230 5.87 0.34 6.00
N ALA A 231 5.41 1.51 5.57
CA ALA A 231 5.98 2.79 5.99
C ALA A 231 5.86 3.02 7.51
N GLY A 232 4.76 2.58 8.14
CA GLY A 232 4.58 2.66 9.59
C GLY A 232 5.46 1.67 10.36
N ALA A 233 5.61 0.46 9.84
CA ALA A 233 6.52 -0.55 10.41
C ALA A 233 7.99 -0.14 10.27
N LEU A 234 8.40 0.41 9.12
CA LEU A 234 9.75 0.92 8.90
C LEU A 234 10.05 2.14 9.78
N GLU A 235 9.07 3.03 9.99
CA GLU A 235 9.20 4.13 10.95
C GLU A 235 9.38 3.63 12.40
N LEU A 236 8.60 2.62 12.81
CA LEU A 236 8.72 2.00 14.13
C LEU A 236 10.11 1.38 14.32
N LEU A 237 10.57 0.62 13.32
CA LEU A 237 11.87 -0.04 13.32
C LEU A 237 13.02 0.97 13.37
N SER A 238 12.98 2.00 12.52
CA SER A 238 14.00 3.06 12.47
C SER A 238 14.14 3.83 13.79
N ALA A 239 13.09 3.86 14.61
CA ALA A 239 13.11 4.50 15.93
C ALA A 239 13.57 3.56 17.05
N ALA A 240 13.49 2.25 16.86
CA ALA A 240 13.78 1.25 17.88
C ALA A 240 15.16 0.60 17.71
N GLU A 241 15.57 0.31 16.47
CA GLU A 241 16.84 -0.35 16.14
C GLU A 241 18.02 0.61 16.28
N GLU A 242 19.10 0.11 16.89
CA GLU A 242 20.31 0.88 17.21
C GLU A 242 21.51 0.48 16.32
N SER A 243 21.40 -0.64 15.60
CA SER A 243 22.40 -1.17 14.67
C SER A 243 21.97 -0.97 13.22
N ASP A 244 22.91 -1.06 12.27
CA ASP A 244 22.55 -1.09 10.85
C ASP A 244 21.69 -2.33 10.56
N PHE A 245 20.69 -2.20 9.69
CA PHE A 245 19.72 -3.26 9.45
C PHE A 245 19.19 -3.30 8.03
N GLY A 246 18.84 -4.50 7.57
CA GLY A 246 18.17 -4.73 6.32
C GLY A 246 16.65 -4.64 6.43
N TRP A 247 16.00 -4.18 5.38
CA TRP A 247 14.55 -4.18 5.22
C TRP A 247 14.19 -4.91 3.93
N VAL A 248 13.29 -5.88 4.03
CA VAL A 248 12.79 -6.66 2.90
C VAL A 248 11.27 -6.49 2.88
N GLU A 249 10.76 -5.82 1.85
CA GLU A 249 9.34 -5.68 1.64
C GLU A 249 8.71 -7.01 1.24
N LEU A 250 7.45 -7.19 1.64
CA LEU A 250 6.70 -8.38 1.29
C LEU A 250 6.50 -8.45 -0.23
N GLY A 251 6.73 -9.63 -0.83
CA GLY A 251 6.73 -9.77 -2.30
C GLY A 251 8.08 -9.52 -2.96
N CYS A 252 9.10 -9.07 -2.21
CA CYS A 252 10.49 -9.10 -2.67
C CYS A 252 11.03 -10.53 -2.56
N LEU A 253 11.17 -11.20 -3.71
CA LEU A 253 11.70 -12.54 -3.87
C LEU A 253 13.18 -12.42 -4.27
N VAL A 254 14.08 -12.66 -3.33
CA VAL A 254 15.53 -12.69 -3.57
C VAL A 254 15.90 -14.03 -4.20
N LEU A 255 16.35 -14.03 -5.44
CA LEU A 255 16.74 -15.23 -6.19
C LEU A 255 18.25 -15.51 -6.07
N ASP A 256 19.06 -14.44 -5.97
CA ASP A 256 20.48 -14.51 -5.65
C ASP A 256 20.76 -13.90 -4.26
N PRO A 257 21.12 -14.72 -3.24
CA PRO A 257 21.46 -14.24 -1.91
C PRO A 257 22.66 -13.28 -1.84
N ALA A 258 23.55 -13.25 -2.84
CA ALA A 258 24.71 -12.36 -2.85
C ALA A 258 24.29 -10.88 -2.77
N VAL A 259 23.11 -10.54 -3.29
CA VAL A 259 22.52 -9.20 -3.20
C VAL A 259 22.40 -8.73 -1.74
N LEU A 260 22.06 -9.62 -0.80
CA LEU A 260 21.92 -9.27 0.61
C LEU A 260 23.25 -8.93 1.26
N HIS A 261 24.33 -9.63 0.85
CA HIS A 261 25.67 -9.33 1.29
C HIS A 261 26.14 -7.97 0.78
N ASP A 262 25.95 -7.71 -0.51
CA ASP A 262 26.34 -6.45 -1.14
C ASP A 262 25.62 -5.25 -0.50
N LEU A 263 24.33 -5.40 -0.19
CA LEU A 263 23.55 -4.38 0.53
C LEU A 263 24.12 -4.07 1.91
N ALA A 264 24.55 -5.10 2.65
CA ALA A 264 25.09 -4.95 4.00
C ALA A 264 26.49 -4.28 4.02
N MET A 265 27.19 -4.26 2.89
CA MET A 265 28.51 -3.64 2.72
C MET A 265 28.41 -2.13 2.49
N LEU A 266 27.80 -1.39 3.43
CA LEU A 266 27.61 0.06 3.31
C LEU A 266 28.94 0.83 3.33
N PRO A 267 29.19 1.70 2.33
CA PRO A 267 30.25 2.69 2.40
C PRO A 267 30.08 3.64 3.60
N PRO A 268 31.18 4.16 4.18
CA PRO A 268 31.10 5.06 5.34
C PRO A 268 30.29 6.34 5.11
N ASP A 269 30.16 6.80 3.87
CA ASP A 269 29.40 7.98 3.45
C ASP A 269 27.97 7.65 3.01
N ALA A 270 27.57 6.38 2.98
CA ALA A 270 26.22 5.98 2.66
C ALA A 270 25.28 6.11 3.87
N SER A 271 24.05 6.53 3.62
CA SER A 271 22.95 6.51 4.60
C SER A 271 22.14 5.23 4.50
N LEU A 272 22.04 4.67 3.30
CA LEU A 272 21.41 3.40 3.02
C LEU A 272 22.03 2.75 1.78
N GLY A 273 21.83 1.45 1.66
CA GLY A 273 22.06 0.61 0.50
C GLY A 273 20.72 0.21 -0.11
N CYS A 274 20.65 0.11 -1.43
CA CYS A 274 19.42 -0.29 -2.12
C CYS A 274 19.71 -1.09 -3.40
N THR A 275 18.78 -1.97 -3.76
CA THR A 275 18.81 -2.66 -5.06
C THR A 275 18.10 -1.88 -6.15
N TRP A 276 17.23 -0.94 -5.78
CA TRP A 276 16.54 -0.07 -6.70
C TRP A 276 16.53 1.38 -6.25
N SER A 277 16.67 2.24 -7.24
CA SER A 277 16.43 3.66 -7.12
C SER A 277 15.86 4.21 -8.42
N PHE A 278 15.10 5.28 -8.31
CA PHE A 278 14.64 6.06 -9.45
C PHE A 278 15.39 7.39 -9.54
N GLU A 279 15.44 7.95 -10.75
CA GLU A 279 16.02 9.26 -11.00
C GLU A 279 15.15 10.36 -10.38
N SER A 280 15.72 11.16 -9.47
CA SER A 280 14.97 12.25 -8.83
C SER A 280 14.71 13.44 -9.75
N GLY A 281 15.47 13.54 -10.85
CA GLY A 281 15.55 14.76 -11.67
C GLY A 281 16.46 15.86 -11.08
N TRP A 282 17.15 15.60 -9.97
CA TRP A 282 18.03 16.56 -9.28
C TRP A 282 19.51 16.15 -9.27
N GLY A 283 19.90 15.23 -10.16
CA GLY A 283 21.29 14.75 -10.28
C GLY A 283 21.71 13.75 -9.20
N PHE A 284 20.75 13.08 -8.58
CA PHE A 284 20.99 11.96 -7.67
C PHE A 284 19.82 10.98 -7.62
N PRO A 285 20.08 9.70 -7.38
CA PRO A 285 19.03 8.69 -7.25
C PRO A 285 18.29 8.80 -5.91
N VAL A 286 17.04 8.36 -5.89
CA VAL A 286 16.26 8.13 -4.67
C VAL A 286 15.94 6.64 -4.60
N ALA A 287 16.40 5.99 -3.52
CA ALA A 287 16.12 4.59 -3.28
C ALA A 287 14.64 4.35 -3.02
N ALA A 288 14.14 3.25 -3.54
CA ALA A 288 12.81 2.75 -3.24
C ALA A 288 12.84 1.79 -2.04
N PRO A 289 11.73 1.64 -1.30
CA PRO A 289 11.72 0.93 -0.03
C PRO A 289 11.71 -0.61 -0.12
N TYR A 290 11.87 -1.21 -1.31
CA TYR A 290 11.58 -2.63 -1.53
C TYR A 290 12.60 -3.56 -0.87
N LEU A 291 13.88 -3.26 -1.06
CA LEU A 291 14.97 -4.01 -0.47
C LEU A 291 16.11 -3.04 -0.15
N LEU A 292 16.28 -2.78 1.15
CA LEU A 292 17.17 -1.75 1.68
C LEU A 292 18.10 -2.33 2.74
N TYR A 293 19.21 -1.63 2.97
CA TYR A 293 20.00 -1.76 4.19
C TYR A 293 20.31 -0.38 4.74
N LEU A 294 19.82 -0.05 5.93
CA LEU A 294 19.86 1.30 6.49
C LEU A 294 20.99 1.43 7.51
N SER A 295 21.69 2.57 7.46
CA SER A 295 22.66 2.93 8.49
C SER A 295 21.96 3.53 9.71
N ALA A 296 22.12 2.90 10.88
CA ALA A 296 21.72 3.48 12.16
C ALA A 296 22.49 4.76 12.49
N GLY A 297 23.74 4.87 12.02
CA GLY A 297 24.49 6.12 12.05
C GLY A 297 23.80 7.23 11.25
N GLY A 298 23.43 6.93 10.00
CA GLY A 298 22.70 7.85 9.12
C GLY A 298 21.33 8.25 9.68
N LEU A 299 20.56 7.29 10.23
CA LEU A 299 19.27 7.55 10.90
C LEU A 299 19.42 8.51 12.08
N ARG A 300 20.41 8.30 12.95
CA ARG A 300 20.67 9.20 14.10
C ARG A 300 21.10 10.60 13.66
N GLU A 301 21.93 10.70 12.63
CA GLU A 301 22.38 11.98 12.09
C GLU A 301 21.21 12.78 11.50
N VAL A 302 20.35 12.14 10.70
CA VAL A 302 19.13 12.80 10.18
C VAL A 302 18.17 13.17 11.30
N ALA A 303 17.97 12.32 12.30
CA ALA A 303 17.14 12.65 13.45
C ALA A 303 17.69 13.85 14.26
N ALA A 304 19.02 14.02 14.34
CA ALA A 304 19.65 15.19 14.95
C ALA A 304 19.44 16.48 14.12
N LEU A 305 19.34 16.35 12.79
CA LEU A 305 18.96 17.46 11.91
C LEU A 305 17.48 17.80 12.04
N ASP A 306 16.58 16.82 12.05
CA ASP A 306 15.15 17.01 12.25
C ASP A 306 14.49 15.74 12.82
N PRO A 307 14.05 15.74 14.09
CA PRO A 307 13.41 14.57 14.70
C PRO A 307 12.09 14.15 14.02
N SER A 308 11.50 15.01 13.17
CA SER A 308 10.30 14.66 12.42
C SER A 308 10.58 13.89 11.13
N ALA A 309 11.81 13.90 10.63
CA ALA A 309 12.20 13.26 9.38
C ALA A 309 12.51 11.78 9.57
N THR A 310 11.44 11.01 9.69
CA THR A 310 11.51 9.55 9.84
C THR A 310 11.53 8.84 8.49
N ALA A 311 11.73 7.53 8.50
CA ALA A 311 11.56 6.67 7.32
C ALA A 311 10.10 6.46 6.88
N GLY A 312 9.13 7.22 7.42
CA GLY A 312 7.72 7.16 7.07
C GLY A 312 7.31 8.08 5.91
N ILE A 313 6.02 8.06 5.56
CA ILE A 313 5.43 8.88 4.49
C ILE A 313 5.19 10.32 4.99
N HIS A 314 5.61 11.30 4.18
CA HIS A 314 5.45 12.73 4.47
C HIS A 314 4.67 13.45 3.36
N SER A 315 3.85 14.43 3.72
CA SER A 315 3.13 15.25 2.73
C SER A 315 2.97 16.68 3.22
N TRP A 316 2.93 17.63 2.28
CA TRP A 316 2.63 19.02 2.57
C TRP A 316 1.19 19.22 3.05
N GLN A 317 0.25 18.45 2.52
CA GLN A 317 -1.18 18.63 2.77
C GLN A 317 -1.75 17.69 3.84
N ARG A 318 -0.95 16.77 4.38
CA ARG A 318 -1.35 15.71 5.33
C ARG A 318 -2.56 14.91 4.83
N PHE A 319 -2.32 13.71 4.34
CA PHE A 319 -3.38 12.80 3.89
C PHE A 319 -3.46 11.55 4.77
N ASN A 320 -4.61 10.87 4.74
CA ASN A 320 -4.77 9.57 5.38
C ASN A 320 -4.19 8.49 4.46
N ARG A 321 -3.30 7.65 4.99
CA ARG A 321 -2.62 6.55 4.27
C ARG A 321 -3.49 5.30 4.08
N GLN A 322 -4.79 5.41 4.40
CA GLN A 322 -5.81 4.38 4.13
C GLN A 322 -5.47 2.98 4.68
N VAL A 323 -4.91 2.91 5.89
CA VAL A 323 -4.72 1.63 6.58
C VAL A 323 -6.08 1.12 7.07
N GLU A 324 -6.47 -0.10 6.67
CA GLU A 324 -7.76 -0.66 7.05
C GLU A 324 -7.95 -0.65 8.58
N GLY A 325 -9.12 -0.25 9.04
CA GLY A 325 -9.45 -0.19 10.46
C GLY A 325 -8.75 0.93 11.26
N ARG A 326 -7.80 1.69 10.67
CA ARG A 326 -7.00 2.69 11.39
C ARG A 326 -6.70 3.96 10.60
N ARG A 327 -6.82 5.12 11.26
CA ARG A 327 -6.36 6.39 10.69
C ARG A 327 -4.86 6.56 10.84
N CYS A 328 -4.15 6.41 9.74
CA CYS A 328 -2.71 6.59 9.67
C CYS A 328 -2.41 7.82 8.81
N TYR A 329 -2.18 8.97 9.42
CA TYR A 329 -1.90 10.19 8.65
C TYR A 329 -0.41 10.32 8.33
N SER A 330 -0.10 10.80 7.12
CA SER A 330 1.26 11.22 6.78
C SER A 330 1.76 12.32 7.73
N ARG A 331 3.08 12.37 7.95
CA ARG A 331 3.71 13.47 8.67
C ARG A 331 3.82 14.69 7.75
N VAL A 332 3.98 15.87 8.34
CA VAL A 332 4.21 17.12 7.59
C VAL A 332 5.65 17.54 7.82
N PRO A 333 6.47 17.76 6.78
CA PRO A 333 7.84 18.19 6.97
C PRO A 333 7.90 19.51 7.75
N SER A 334 8.76 19.56 8.77
CA SER A 334 8.89 20.71 9.66
C SER A 334 9.46 21.93 8.93
N ARG A 335 9.39 23.11 9.57
CA ARG A 335 10.07 24.32 9.05
C ARG A 335 11.59 24.16 8.97
N ARG A 336 12.18 23.28 9.79
CA ARG A 336 13.61 22.98 9.75
C ARG A 336 13.93 22.10 8.55
N ALA A 337 13.24 20.98 8.36
CA ALA A 337 13.34 20.15 7.16
C ALA A 337 13.19 20.98 5.88
N ARG A 338 12.18 21.85 5.78
CA ARG A 338 11.98 22.73 4.60
C ARG A 338 13.22 23.58 4.26
N ARG A 339 13.85 24.17 5.28
CA ARG A 339 15.06 24.98 5.09
C ARG A 339 16.26 24.15 4.68
N LEU A 340 16.40 22.94 5.23
CA LEU A 340 17.47 22.01 4.84
C LEU A 340 17.28 21.53 3.41
N LEU A 341 16.06 21.16 3.03
CA LEU A 341 15.70 20.72 1.68
C LEU A 341 15.96 21.79 0.62
N ALA A 342 15.77 23.08 0.95
CA ALA A 342 16.08 24.18 0.05
C ALA A 342 17.55 24.23 -0.39
N GLY A 343 18.47 23.58 0.34
CA GLY A 343 19.88 23.43 -0.04
C GLY A 343 20.17 22.18 -0.87
N VAL A 344 19.22 21.26 -1.03
CA VAL A 344 19.39 19.97 -1.71
C VAL A 344 18.58 19.89 -3.00
N VAL A 345 17.41 20.53 -3.05
CA VAL A 345 16.48 20.45 -4.17
C VAL A 345 16.04 21.87 -4.59
N PRO A 346 15.68 22.09 -5.87
CA PRO A 346 15.19 23.38 -6.33
C PRO A 346 13.97 23.83 -5.52
N THR A 347 13.92 25.07 -5.06
CA THR A 347 12.73 25.60 -4.37
C THR A 347 11.78 26.25 -5.37
N THR A 348 10.52 25.82 -5.38
CA THR A 348 9.41 26.60 -5.96
C THR A 348 8.82 27.54 -4.89
N ASP A 349 7.95 28.48 -5.30
CA ASP A 349 7.46 29.59 -4.46
C ASP A 349 6.67 29.19 -3.19
N ALA A 350 6.36 27.91 -2.96
CA ALA A 350 5.59 27.46 -1.79
C ALA A 350 6.26 26.37 -0.94
N HIS A 351 6.94 25.39 -1.54
CA HIS A 351 7.61 24.29 -0.83
C HIS A 351 8.55 23.50 -1.75
N PRO A 352 9.59 22.82 -1.20
CA PRO A 352 10.40 21.89 -1.97
C PRO A 352 9.53 20.87 -2.74
N PRO A 353 9.82 20.63 -4.03
CA PRO A 353 9.11 19.64 -4.83
C PRO A 353 9.32 18.24 -4.26
N VAL A 354 8.35 17.38 -4.51
CA VAL A 354 8.46 15.95 -4.23
C VAL A 354 9.08 15.28 -5.47
N PRO A 355 9.99 14.29 -5.31
CA PRO A 355 10.55 13.56 -6.46
C PRO A 355 9.46 12.94 -7.34
N ALA A 356 9.75 12.80 -8.64
CA ALA A 356 8.85 12.20 -9.64
C ALA A 356 7.45 12.85 -9.74
N GLY A 357 7.25 14.05 -9.18
CA GLY A 357 5.95 14.75 -9.23
C GLY A 357 4.88 14.13 -8.33
N LEU A 358 5.24 13.25 -7.40
CA LEU A 358 4.29 12.59 -6.50
C LEU A 358 3.60 13.60 -5.55
N PRO A 359 2.36 13.35 -5.11
CA PRO A 359 1.66 14.24 -4.17
C PRO A 359 2.23 14.18 -2.73
N PHE A 360 3.13 13.24 -2.45
CA PHE A 360 3.76 13.04 -1.15
C PHE A 360 5.12 12.37 -1.27
N TYR A 361 5.96 12.58 -0.26
CA TYR A 361 7.19 11.83 -0.06
C TYR A 361 6.83 10.42 0.40
N GLU A 362 7.19 9.41 -0.39
CA GLU A 362 7.07 8.01 -0.01
C GLU A 362 7.95 7.64 1.20
N ALA A 363 7.85 6.40 1.64
CA ALA A 363 8.70 5.87 2.70
C ALA A 363 10.18 6.13 2.39
N THR A 364 10.95 6.53 3.40
CA THR A 364 12.38 6.91 3.33
C THR A 364 12.75 8.15 2.51
N VAL A 365 11.89 8.69 1.62
CA VAL A 365 12.31 9.77 0.70
C VAL A 365 12.74 11.03 1.46
N LEU A 366 11.95 11.50 2.44
CA LEU A 366 12.34 12.67 3.23
C LEU A 366 13.65 12.42 4.01
N TYR A 367 13.80 11.20 4.55
CA TYR A 367 15.02 10.78 5.22
C TYR A 367 16.24 10.87 4.29
N GLN A 368 16.15 10.31 3.08
CA GLN A 368 17.22 10.34 2.08
C GLN A 368 17.62 11.77 1.69
N LEU A 369 16.64 12.66 1.50
CA LEU A 369 16.93 14.06 1.15
C LEU A 369 17.63 14.81 2.28
N LEU A 370 17.25 14.55 3.54
CA LEU A 370 17.96 15.15 4.67
C LEU A 370 19.31 14.47 4.96
N ALA A 371 19.45 13.18 4.70
CA ALA A 371 20.72 12.49 4.75
C ALA A 371 21.70 13.11 3.73
N ARG A 372 21.20 13.45 2.53
CA ARG A 372 21.97 14.19 1.52
C ARG A 372 22.34 15.59 1.98
N ALA A 373 21.46 16.30 2.69
CA ALA A 373 21.81 17.58 3.32
C ALA A 373 22.95 17.43 4.36
N ALA A 374 23.12 16.23 4.93
CA ALA A 374 24.22 15.87 5.82
C ALA A 374 25.47 15.34 5.10
N GLY A 375 25.49 15.35 3.75
CA GLY A 375 26.59 14.81 2.96
C GLY A 375 26.59 13.29 2.80
N ARG A 376 25.50 12.61 3.17
CA ARG A 376 25.33 11.16 2.98
C ARG A 376 24.76 10.84 1.60
N GLN A 377 25.11 9.68 1.07
CA GLN A 377 24.63 9.21 -0.23
C GLN A 377 23.73 7.98 -0.11
N VAL A 378 23.07 7.65 -1.23
CA VAL A 378 22.43 6.37 -1.47
C VAL A 378 23.47 5.47 -2.14
N HIS A 379 23.68 4.27 -1.61
CA HIS A 379 24.54 3.27 -2.22
C HIS A 379 23.68 2.27 -3.01
N GLN A 380 23.67 2.40 -4.32
CA GLN A 380 22.96 1.45 -5.18
C GLN A 380 23.86 0.25 -5.49
N VAL A 381 23.44 -0.96 -5.11
CA VAL A 381 24.23 -2.20 -5.34
C VAL A 381 23.85 -2.91 -6.63
N ARG A 382 22.67 -2.60 -7.20
CA ARG A 382 22.17 -3.16 -8.46
C ARG A 382 21.44 -2.09 -9.27
N HIS A 383 21.54 -2.16 -10.59
CA HIS A 383 20.73 -1.36 -11.50
C HIS A 383 19.60 -2.23 -12.06
N LEU A 384 18.41 -2.14 -11.47
CA LEU A 384 17.22 -2.80 -12.00
C LEU A 384 16.60 -1.93 -13.09
N SER A 385 16.25 -2.56 -14.22
CA SER A 385 15.47 -1.91 -15.26
C SER A 385 14.02 -1.83 -14.80
N ALA A 386 13.45 -0.62 -14.75
CA ALA A 386 12.00 -0.46 -14.65
C ALA A 386 11.41 -0.94 -15.99
N LEU A 387 10.60 -1.99 -15.96
CA LEU A 387 9.86 -2.44 -17.13
C LEU A 387 8.45 -1.87 -17.06
N GLY A 388 8.09 -1.06 -18.05
CA GLY A 388 6.72 -0.58 -18.19
C GLY A 388 5.72 -1.74 -18.28
N ASN A 389 4.44 -1.45 -18.00
CA ASN A 389 3.35 -2.39 -18.19
C ASN A 389 3.10 -2.61 -19.70
N ALA A 390 2.10 -3.43 -20.04
CA ALA A 390 1.73 -3.68 -21.43
C ALA A 390 1.33 -2.40 -22.23
N ARG A 391 1.13 -1.27 -21.56
CA ARG A 391 0.88 0.06 -22.15
C ARG A 391 2.13 0.96 -22.15
N ALA A 392 3.29 0.42 -21.80
CA ALA A 392 4.53 1.15 -21.59
C ALA A 392 4.46 2.24 -20.49
N GLU A 393 3.53 2.10 -19.54
CA GLU A 393 3.48 2.96 -18.35
C GLU A 393 4.33 2.32 -17.24
N ASP A 394 5.07 3.12 -16.48
CA ASP A 394 5.89 2.61 -15.38
C ASP A 394 5.00 1.86 -14.36
N VAL A 395 5.22 0.54 -14.21
CA VAL A 395 4.67 -0.23 -13.09
C VAL A 395 5.70 -0.34 -11.99
N GLN A 396 5.22 -0.45 -10.76
CA GLN A 396 6.07 -0.57 -9.57
C GLN A 396 6.82 -1.89 -9.49
N ASP A 397 6.40 -2.92 -10.24
CA ASP A 397 7.06 -4.21 -10.21
C ASP A 397 8.45 -4.15 -10.88
N GLN A 398 9.41 -4.87 -10.31
CA GLN A 398 10.78 -4.91 -10.79
C GLN A 398 11.36 -6.30 -10.81
N TYR A 399 12.21 -6.53 -11.79
CA TYR A 399 12.68 -7.85 -12.11
C TYR A 399 14.13 -7.82 -12.59
N SER A 400 14.91 -8.76 -12.09
CA SER A 400 16.17 -9.24 -12.67
C SER A 400 16.27 -10.74 -12.39
N ASP A 401 17.28 -11.41 -12.95
CA ASP A 401 17.57 -12.80 -12.59
C ASP A 401 18.00 -12.97 -11.12
N GLU A 402 18.37 -11.88 -10.43
CA GLU A 402 18.77 -11.90 -9.02
C GLU A 402 17.61 -11.61 -8.06
N LEU A 403 16.58 -10.89 -8.49
CA LEU A 403 15.46 -10.50 -7.63
C LEU A 403 14.18 -10.17 -8.40
N VAL A 404 13.05 -10.46 -7.78
CA VAL A 404 11.72 -10.09 -8.28
C VAL A 404 10.95 -9.39 -7.18
N TYR A 405 10.41 -8.21 -7.45
CA TYR A 405 9.52 -7.50 -6.55
C TYR A 405 8.13 -7.40 -7.16
N ILE A 406 7.15 -7.91 -6.41
CA ILE A 406 5.72 -7.83 -6.71
C ILE A 406 5.14 -6.77 -5.78
N GLY A 407 4.71 -5.63 -6.35
CA GLY A 407 4.25 -4.48 -5.58
C GLY A 407 2.87 -4.67 -4.94
N ALA A 408 2.43 -3.67 -4.18
CA ALA A 408 1.06 -3.51 -3.69
C ALA A 408 0.43 -4.60 -2.81
N LEU A 409 1.13 -5.70 -2.53
CA LEU A 409 0.60 -6.83 -1.75
C LEU A 409 0.15 -6.44 -0.33
N SER A 410 0.77 -5.43 0.27
CA SER A 410 0.48 -4.97 1.64
C SER A 410 -0.65 -3.94 1.74
N TYR A 411 -1.22 -3.50 0.62
CA TYR A 411 -2.27 -2.48 0.62
C TYR A 411 -3.37 -2.68 -0.43
N ALA A 412 -3.29 -3.73 -1.25
CA ALA A 412 -4.31 -4.09 -2.21
C ALA A 412 -4.55 -5.61 -2.22
N ASP A 413 -5.81 -6.02 -2.19
CA ASP A 413 -6.21 -7.43 -2.38
C ASP A 413 -6.82 -7.62 -3.78
N PRO A 414 -6.30 -8.53 -4.62
CA PRO A 414 -6.87 -8.78 -5.95
C PRO A 414 -8.29 -9.40 -5.91
N LEU A 415 -8.73 -9.91 -4.75
CA LEU A 415 -10.13 -10.28 -4.52
C LEU A 415 -11.02 -9.08 -4.17
N GLU A 416 -10.47 -7.95 -3.72
CA GLU A 416 -11.25 -6.74 -3.46
C GLU A 416 -11.48 -5.97 -4.78
N GLU A 417 -12.69 -6.11 -5.31
CA GLU A 417 -13.06 -5.48 -6.59
C GLU A 417 -13.02 -3.95 -6.57
N PHE A 418 -13.07 -3.34 -5.38
CA PHE A 418 -13.01 -1.88 -5.18
C PHE A 418 -11.60 -1.36 -4.91
N SER A 419 -10.57 -2.21 -4.96
CA SER A 419 -9.20 -1.76 -4.85
C SER A 419 -8.90 -0.77 -5.97
N GLY A 420 -8.49 0.45 -5.60
CA GLY A 420 -8.07 1.47 -6.57
C GLY A 420 -6.84 1.03 -7.38
N TYR A 421 -6.11 0.02 -6.92
CA TYR A 421 -4.92 -0.51 -7.59
C TYR A 421 -5.29 -1.50 -8.72
N PHE A 422 -6.25 -2.40 -8.50
CA PHE A 422 -6.63 -3.46 -9.46
C PHE A 422 -7.82 -3.07 -10.37
N HIS A 423 -7.90 -1.80 -10.76
CA HIS A 423 -8.95 -1.32 -11.68
C HIS A 423 -8.71 -1.79 -13.12
N ASP A 424 -7.47 -2.12 -13.50
CA ASP A 424 -7.15 -2.77 -14.78
C ASP A 424 -7.34 -4.29 -14.68
N PRO A 425 -8.25 -4.90 -15.47
CA PRO A 425 -8.50 -6.34 -15.43
C PRO A 425 -7.27 -7.20 -15.72
N SER A 426 -6.36 -6.75 -16.58
CA SER A 426 -5.15 -7.50 -16.92
C SER A 426 -4.15 -7.52 -15.78
N VAL A 427 -4.00 -6.39 -15.07
CA VAL A 427 -3.18 -6.31 -13.84
C VAL A 427 -3.78 -7.20 -12.76
N ARG A 428 -5.10 -7.16 -12.57
CA ARG A 428 -5.80 -8.02 -11.61
C ARG A 428 -5.56 -9.50 -11.92
N GLN A 429 -5.64 -9.92 -13.18
CA GLN A 429 -5.38 -11.30 -13.60
C GLN A 429 -3.96 -11.77 -13.22
N LEU A 430 -2.95 -10.94 -13.49
CA LEU A 430 -1.56 -11.26 -13.12
C LEU A 430 -1.40 -11.47 -11.62
N TYR A 431 -2.03 -10.63 -10.80
CA TYR A 431 -1.98 -10.75 -9.34
C TYR A 431 -2.76 -11.96 -8.81
N LEU A 432 -3.89 -12.32 -9.43
CA LEU A 432 -4.60 -13.57 -9.10
C LEU A 432 -3.74 -14.80 -9.42
N LEU A 433 -3.03 -14.80 -10.55
CA LEU A 433 -2.09 -15.87 -10.90
C LEU A 433 -0.93 -15.95 -9.90
N ALA A 434 -0.35 -14.81 -9.52
CA ALA A 434 0.73 -14.75 -8.54
C ALA A 434 0.29 -15.25 -7.14
N GLU A 435 -0.87 -14.81 -6.66
CA GLU A 435 -1.51 -15.32 -5.44
C GLU A 435 -1.68 -16.84 -5.51
N ARG A 436 -2.23 -17.36 -6.62
CA ARG A 436 -2.48 -18.79 -6.80
C ARG A 436 -1.20 -19.62 -6.68
N VAL A 437 -0.15 -19.19 -7.38
CA VAL A 437 1.16 -19.86 -7.41
C VAL A 437 1.79 -19.90 -6.02
N VAL A 438 1.71 -18.80 -5.27
CA VAL A 438 2.33 -18.71 -3.94
C VAL A 438 1.50 -19.40 -2.85
N LEU A 439 0.18 -19.23 -2.88
CA LEU A 439 -0.73 -19.69 -1.83
C LEU A 439 -0.98 -21.20 -1.86
N THR A 440 -1.19 -21.79 -3.04
CA THR A 440 -1.67 -23.18 -3.15
C THR A 440 -0.73 -24.19 -2.52
N PRO A 441 0.60 -24.16 -2.77
CA PRO A 441 1.53 -25.12 -2.17
C PRO A 441 1.53 -25.07 -0.63
N LEU A 442 1.17 -23.92 -0.06
CA LEU A 442 1.20 -23.67 1.39
C LEU A 442 -0.15 -23.80 2.07
N SER A 443 -1.25 -23.70 1.32
CA SER A 443 -2.62 -23.59 1.84
C SER A 443 -2.98 -24.60 2.93
N ARG A 444 -2.52 -25.84 2.82
CA ARG A 444 -2.76 -26.92 3.80
C ARG A 444 -1.97 -26.78 5.09
N SER A 445 -0.84 -26.08 5.05
CA SER A 445 0.02 -25.81 6.22
C SER A 445 -0.34 -24.50 6.93
N LEU A 446 -1.03 -23.60 6.24
CA LEU A 446 -1.48 -22.31 6.75
C LEU A 446 -2.81 -22.44 7.50
N PRO A 447 -3.19 -21.43 8.33
CA PRO A 447 -4.51 -21.39 8.98
C PRO A 447 -5.67 -21.59 7.99
N ASP A 448 -6.78 -22.22 8.43
CA ASP A 448 -7.90 -22.67 7.59
C ASP A 448 -8.44 -21.61 6.60
N TRP A 449 -8.39 -20.34 6.99
CA TRP A 449 -8.89 -19.27 6.16
C TRP A 449 -8.09 -19.13 4.85
N TYR A 450 -6.79 -19.49 4.83
CA TYR A 450 -5.95 -19.50 3.62
C TYR A 450 -6.38 -20.58 2.61
N GLN A 451 -6.95 -21.70 3.07
CA GLN A 451 -7.54 -22.71 2.17
C GLN A 451 -8.79 -22.13 1.48
N ARG A 452 -9.63 -21.43 2.24
CA ARG A 452 -10.79 -20.71 1.67
C ARG A 452 -10.35 -19.63 0.70
N ARG A 453 -9.29 -18.86 1.02
CA ARG A 453 -8.72 -17.87 0.09
C ARG A 453 -8.26 -18.53 -1.20
N ALA A 454 -7.58 -19.68 -1.14
CA ALA A 454 -7.16 -20.40 -2.34
C ALA A 454 -8.35 -20.77 -3.23
N THR A 455 -9.45 -21.25 -2.65
CA THR A 455 -10.69 -21.52 -3.39
C THR A 455 -11.27 -20.25 -4.04
N LEU A 456 -11.29 -19.12 -3.33
CA LEU A 456 -11.78 -17.85 -3.89
C LEU A 456 -10.90 -17.35 -5.05
N ILE A 457 -9.59 -17.57 -4.99
CA ILE A 457 -8.67 -17.24 -6.08
C ILE A 457 -8.94 -18.15 -7.29
N ASP A 458 -9.15 -19.46 -7.08
CA ASP A 458 -9.50 -20.41 -8.15
C ASP A 458 -10.81 -20.03 -8.85
N ASP A 459 -11.83 -19.68 -8.06
CA ASP A 459 -13.12 -19.21 -8.57
C ASP A 459 -12.96 -17.92 -9.37
N ALA A 460 -12.14 -16.97 -8.88
CA ALA A 460 -11.87 -15.71 -9.56
C ALA A 460 -11.11 -15.89 -10.88
N LEU A 461 -10.12 -16.79 -10.93
CA LEU A 461 -9.40 -17.17 -12.16
C LEU A 461 -10.34 -17.83 -13.18
N THR A 462 -11.18 -18.77 -12.71
CA THR A 462 -12.16 -19.46 -13.57
C THR A 462 -13.19 -18.47 -14.14
N ALA A 463 -13.65 -17.52 -13.33
CA ALA A 463 -14.62 -16.50 -13.76
C ALA A 463 -14.09 -15.59 -14.88
N VAL A 464 -12.77 -15.42 -14.99
CA VAL A 464 -12.12 -14.67 -16.08
C VAL A 464 -11.60 -15.57 -17.21
N GLY A 465 -11.96 -16.86 -17.21
CA GLY A 465 -11.62 -17.81 -18.27
C GLY A 465 -10.21 -18.37 -18.20
N LEU A 466 -9.55 -18.32 -17.03
CA LEU A 466 -8.23 -18.90 -16.80
C LEU A 466 -8.35 -20.21 -16.03
N ASP A 467 -7.58 -21.22 -16.43
CA ASP A 467 -7.45 -22.49 -15.71
C ASP A 467 -6.50 -22.32 -14.50
N PRO A 468 -6.97 -22.49 -13.24
CA PRO A 468 -6.11 -22.34 -12.06
C PRO A 468 -4.91 -23.28 -12.04
N GLU A 469 -5.02 -24.48 -12.60
CA GLU A 469 -3.91 -25.44 -12.65
C GLU A 469 -2.82 -25.03 -13.65
N GLY A 470 -3.18 -24.25 -14.68
CA GLY A 470 -2.25 -23.66 -15.64
C GLY A 470 -1.49 -22.44 -15.12
N ALA A 471 -1.80 -21.94 -13.91
CA ALA A 471 -1.24 -20.68 -13.40
C ALA A 471 0.30 -20.64 -13.34
N PRO A 472 1.03 -21.69 -12.89
CA PRO A 472 2.49 -21.66 -12.88
C PRO A 472 3.12 -21.46 -14.25
N ALA A 473 2.57 -22.12 -15.29
CA ALA A 473 3.07 -21.98 -16.66
C ALA A 473 2.84 -20.57 -17.20
N LEU A 474 1.65 -20.01 -16.98
CA LEU A 474 1.34 -18.63 -17.39
C LEU A 474 2.22 -17.60 -16.70
N VAL A 475 2.56 -17.80 -15.41
CA VAL A 475 3.47 -16.90 -14.68
C VAL A 475 4.89 -17.02 -15.24
N ILE A 476 5.40 -18.23 -15.48
CA ILE A 476 6.73 -18.43 -16.10
C ILE A 476 6.77 -17.73 -17.46
N ASP A 477 5.78 -17.99 -18.33
CA ASP A 477 5.71 -17.42 -19.67
C ASP A 477 5.70 -15.88 -19.61
N HIS A 478 4.96 -15.30 -18.65
CA HIS A 478 4.96 -13.85 -18.44
C HIS A 478 6.34 -13.33 -18.01
N LEU A 479 6.98 -13.97 -17.02
CA LEU A 479 8.28 -13.54 -16.51
C LEU A 479 9.36 -13.62 -17.60
N VAL A 480 9.36 -14.67 -18.42
CA VAL A 480 10.34 -14.85 -19.48
C VAL A 480 10.03 -13.95 -20.68
N ALA A 481 8.84 -14.07 -21.26
CA ALA A 481 8.51 -13.41 -22.53
C ALA A 481 8.22 -11.92 -22.39
N VAL A 482 7.69 -11.48 -21.25
CA VAL A 482 7.30 -10.07 -21.01
C VAL A 482 8.31 -9.37 -20.11
N ARG A 483 8.81 -10.03 -19.06
CA ARG A 483 9.76 -9.42 -18.10
C ARG A 483 11.23 -9.70 -18.41
N GLY A 484 11.53 -10.55 -19.40
CA GLY A 484 12.89 -10.79 -19.86
C GLY A 484 13.77 -11.55 -18.86
N LEU A 485 13.15 -12.28 -17.92
CA LEU A 485 13.89 -13.16 -17.03
C LEU A 485 14.39 -14.39 -17.78
N THR A 486 15.48 -14.98 -17.30
CA THR A 486 15.87 -16.33 -17.69
C THR A 486 14.83 -17.36 -17.23
N ASP A 487 14.72 -18.46 -17.97
CA ASP A 487 13.87 -19.59 -17.58
C ASP A 487 14.21 -20.07 -16.16
N GLU A 488 15.48 -20.07 -15.79
CA GLU A 488 15.95 -20.47 -14.46
C GLU A 488 15.40 -19.54 -13.36
N ALA A 489 15.55 -18.22 -13.52
CA ALA A 489 15.02 -17.25 -12.57
C ALA A 489 13.49 -17.35 -12.46
N ALA A 490 12.78 -17.47 -13.59
CA ALA A 490 11.33 -17.62 -13.60
C ALA A 490 10.85 -18.90 -12.88
N GLN A 491 11.57 -20.02 -13.07
CA GLN A 491 11.31 -21.27 -12.35
C GLN A 491 11.51 -21.11 -10.83
N LEU A 492 12.54 -20.37 -10.41
CA LEU A 492 12.77 -20.07 -8.99
C LEU A 492 11.65 -19.23 -8.37
N VAL A 493 11.02 -18.34 -9.15
CA VAL A 493 9.87 -17.52 -8.69
C VAL A 493 8.64 -18.39 -8.40
N VAL A 494 8.32 -19.36 -9.27
CA VAL A 494 7.13 -20.21 -9.07
C VAL A 494 7.38 -21.40 -8.15
N ARG A 495 8.64 -21.68 -7.80
CA ARG A 495 8.99 -22.76 -6.87
C ARG A 495 8.37 -22.50 -5.49
N PRO A 496 7.78 -23.52 -4.85
CA PRO A 496 7.33 -23.41 -3.46
C PRO A 496 8.48 -23.00 -2.53
N PRO A 497 8.24 -22.11 -1.55
CA PRO A 497 9.28 -21.70 -0.63
C PRO A 497 9.73 -22.87 0.25
N VAL A 498 11.03 -22.88 0.59
CA VAL A 498 11.60 -23.86 1.51
C VAL A 498 11.43 -23.35 2.93
N LEU A 499 10.49 -23.93 3.69
CA LEU A 499 10.32 -23.60 5.10
C LEU A 499 11.34 -24.36 5.95
N SER A 500 11.95 -23.65 6.90
CA SER A 500 13.02 -24.08 7.80
C SER A 500 12.60 -25.26 8.70
N GLY A 501 12.54 -26.49 8.18
CA GLY A 501 12.22 -27.65 9.02
C GLY A 501 11.84 -28.95 8.32
N HIS A 502 11.56 -28.94 7.01
CA HIS A 502 11.07 -30.13 6.35
C HIS A 502 12.11 -31.04 5.68
N ASP A 503 13.39 -30.62 5.57
CA ASP A 503 14.35 -31.38 4.75
C ASP A 503 15.71 -31.69 5.42
N GLN A 504 15.75 -31.80 6.75
CA GLN A 504 16.89 -32.44 7.43
C GLN A 504 16.53 -33.84 7.90
N SER A 505 16.03 -34.69 7.00
CA SER A 505 16.16 -36.13 7.23
C SER A 505 17.65 -36.50 7.04
N PRO A 506 18.32 -37.07 8.06
CA PRO A 506 19.76 -37.37 8.01
C PRO A 506 20.13 -38.51 7.05
N THR A 507 19.18 -39.02 6.24
CA THR A 507 19.36 -40.17 5.36
C THR A 507 20.13 -39.88 4.07
N ALA A 508 20.31 -38.63 3.65
CA ALA A 508 21.01 -38.30 2.40
C ALA A 508 22.54 -38.12 2.53
N ARG A 509 23.13 -38.11 3.74
CA ARG A 509 24.59 -37.94 3.93
C ARG A 509 25.40 -39.24 4.05
N ARG A 510 24.80 -40.41 3.77
CA ARG A 510 25.48 -41.71 3.92
C ARG A 510 25.84 -42.46 2.64
N SER A 511 25.61 -41.89 1.44
CA SER A 511 25.93 -42.54 0.16
C SER A 511 27.10 -41.92 -0.62
N ALA A 512 27.86 -41.02 -0.01
CA ALA A 512 29.12 -40.51 -0.58
C ALA A 512 30.24 -40.57 0.48
N ARG A 513 30.70 -41.78 0.78
CA ARG A 513 32.04 -42.07 1.31
C ARG A 513 32.53 -43.39 0.75
#